data_AF-A0A523NP45-F1
#
_entry.id   AF-A0A523NP45-F1
#
_cell.length_a   1.000
_cell.length_b   1.000
_cell.length_c   1.000
_cell.angle_alpha   90.00
_cell.angle_beta   90.00
_cell.angle_gamma   90.00
#
_symmetry.space_group_name_H-M   'P 1'
#
loop_
_entity.id
_entity.type
_entity.pdbx_description
1 polymer ?
#
loop_
_entity_poly.entity_id
_entity_poly.type
_entity_poly.pdbx_seq_one_letter_code
_entity_poly.pdbx_strand_id
1 'polypeptide(L)'
;MLGASGHTGKTAPTRGSPSSRPRPGNELLVNVPLDNHTTPRTTKVPSIMTRAMTRAIALTLIATWHTAGASENLDAGKAVVEKLHATLLQVMTNAQTLGFGGRVATLDPVLSETFDFSTISRIVTGRHWKSLAEKQRNEFVTVFARLSAATYASNFDGFSGESFETLAVEERRGRILVKTAIVKADGERVTLDYLLVDTEGLWRIVNVIADGVSDLSLKRAEYMVVIKNNGFDSLVSKLNDKIADYGEAVE
;
A
#
# COMPACT_ATOMS: atom_id res chain seq x y z
N MET A 1 55.64 -15.05 55.40
CA MET A 1 54.88 -16.22 55.88
C MET A 1 53.78 -16.50 54.86
N LEU A 2 53.92 -17.54 54.04
CA LEU A 2 53.30 -18.88 54.24
C LEU A 2 51.80 -18.74 54.56
N GLY A 3 50.83 -19.29 53.84
CA GLY A 3 50.82 -20.25 52.72
C GLY A 3 49.57 -21.13 52.84
N ALA A 4 48.96 -21.50 51.70
CA ALA A 4 48.10 -22.67 51.44
C ALA A 4 46.77 -22.81 52.23
N SER A 5 45.71 -23.50 51.80
CA SER A 5 45.23 -24.14 50.56
C SER A 5 43.82 -24.63 50.88
N GLY A 6 42.93 -24.74 49.89
CA GLY A 6 41.63 -25.39 50.07
C GLY A 6 40.78 -25.37 48.82
N HIS A 7 40.97 -26.39 47.98
CA HIS A 7 40.42 -26.61 46.65
C HIS A 7 39.13 -27.45 46.73
N THR A 8 38.05 -27.07 46.04
CA THR A 8 37.12 -28.03 45.41
C THR A 8 36.45 -27.37 44.21
N GLY A 9 36.71 -27.94 43.03
CA GLY A 9 36.07 -27.53 41.79
C GLY A 9 34.64 -28.05 41.66
N LYS A 10 33.86 -27.36 40.82
CA LYS A 10 32.74 -27.99 40.11
C LYS A 10 32.52 -27.28 38.77
N THR A 11 32.51 -28.10 37.73
CA THR A 11 32.37 -27.78 36.31
C THR A 11 30.92 -27.43 35.91
N ALA A 12 30.82 -26.81 34.73
CA ALA A 12 29.67 -26.24 34.00
C ALA A 12 28.38 -27.10 33.91
N PRO A 13 27.25 -26.54 33.43
CA PRO A 13 27.06 -26.39 31.99
C PRO A 13 26.47 -25.06 31.50
N THR A 14 26.77 -24.79 30.23
CA THR A 14 26.25 -23.79 29.31
C THR A 14 24.79 -24.04 28.89
N ARG A 15 23.94 -23.00 28.88
CA ARG A 15 22.97 -22.62 27.82
C ARG A 15 21.87 -21.69 28.37
N GLY A 16 21.51 -20.68 27.57
CA GLY A 16 20.25 -19.95 27.72
C GLY A 16 20.31 -18.56 27.08
N SER A 17 20.19 -18.49 25.75
CA SER A 17 20.08 -17.25 24.96
C SER A 17 18.85 -16.41 25.35
N PRO A 18 18.82 -15.09 25.03
CA PRO A 18 17.72 -14.21 25.40
C PRO A 18 16.45 -14.55 24.62
N SER A 19 15.35 -14.73 25.36
CA SER A 19 14.00 -14.98 24.86
C SER A 19 13.52 -13.83 23.95
N SER A 20 13.49 -14.10 22.65
CA SER A 20 12.83 -13.29 21.62
C SER A 20 11.32 -13.45 21.74
N ARG A 21 10.57 -12.36 21.96
CA ARG A 21 9.10 -12.38 21.84
C ARG A 21 8.72 -12.52 20.36
N PRO A 22 7.76 -13.38 20.00
CA PRO A 22 7.33 -13.51 18.61
C PRO A 22 6.43 -12.34 18.20
N ARG A 23 6.72 -11.76 17.03
CA ARG A 23 5.81 -10.88 16.29
C ARG A 23 4.64 -11.73 15.76
N PRO A 24 3.40 -11.23 15.73
CA PRO A 24 2.30 -11.95 15.09
C PRO A 24 2.52 -11.93 13.57
N GLY A 25 3.06 -13.04 13.07
CA GLY A 25 3.21 -13.34 11.66
C GLY A 25 1.95 -13.96 11.07
N ASN A 26 1.72 -13.58 9.81
CA ASN A 26 0.90 -14.25 8.81
C ASN A 26 0.88 -15.78 8.95
N GLU A 27 -0.31 -16.36 8.99
CA GLU A 27 -0.58 -17.67 8.42
C GLU A 27 -2.11 -17.83 8.28
N LEU A 28 -2.61 -18.00 7.06
CA LEU A 28 -3.53 -19.09 6.74
C LEU A 28 -3.82 -19.18 5.24
N LEU A 29 -3.43 -20.34 4.72
CA LEU A 29 -3.52 -20.87 3.37
C LEU A 29 -4.97 -21.08 2.92
N VAL A 30 -5.30 -20.73 1.67
CA VAL A 30 -6.31 -21.48 0.88
C VAL A 30 -5.91 -21.51 -0.59
N ASN A 31 -5.65 -22.72 -1.08
CA ASN A 31 -5.35 -23.08 -2.46
C ASN A 31 -6.67 -23.46 -3.17
N VAL A 32 -6.95 -22.95 -4.38
CA VAL A 32 -8.08 -23.40 -5.23
C VAL A 32 -7.61 -23.57 -6.68
N PRO A 33 -7.91 -24.69 -7.38
CA PRO A 33 -7.45 -24.95 -8.74
C PRO A 33 -8.21 -24.15 -9.80
N LEU A 34 -7.50 -23.77 -10.86
CA LEU A 34 -8.05 -23.20 -12.09
C LEU A 34 -8.33 -24.31 -13.11
N ASP A 35 -9.61 -24.59 -13.38
CA ASP A 35 -10.00 -25.45 -14.51
C ASP A 35 -10.09 -24.63 -15.79
N ASN A 36 -9.23 -25.00 -16.74
CA ASN A 36 -9.07 -24.37 -18.05
C ASN A 36 -9.75 -25.25 -19.10
N HIS A 37 -10.85 -24.77 -19.69
CA HIS A 37 -11.49 -25.43 -20.83
C HIS A 37 -11.42 -24.56 -22.07
N THR A 38 -10.47 -24.94 -22.93
CA THR A 38 -10.34 -24.53 -24.33
C THR A 38 -11.40 -25.24 -25.18
N THR A 39 -12.07 -24.51 -26.06
CA THR A 39 -12.56 -25.09 -27.34
C THR A 39 -12.41 -24.07 -28.47
N PRO A 40 -11.82 -24.44 -29.61
CA PRO A 40 -11.72 -23.58 -30.78
C PRO A 40 -12.95 -23.75 -31.67
N ARG A 41 -13.41 -22.66 -32.30
CA ARG A 41 -14.35 -22.74 -33.43
C ARG A 41 -13.81 -21.94 -34.61
N THR A 42 -13.35 -22.69 -35.59
CA THR A 42 -12.96 -22.28 -36.94
C THR A 42 -14.19 -22.23 -37.85
N THR A 43 -14.32 -21.17 -38.64
CA THR A 43 -15.04 -21.19 -39.92
C THR A 43 -14.35 -20.25 -40.93
N LYS A 44 -13.81 -20.83 -42.01
CA LYS A 44 -13.52 -20.17 -43.31
C LYS A 44 -14.88 -19.77 -43.94
N VAL A 45 -15.03 -18.84 -44.88
CA VAL A 45 -14.54 -18.71 -46.29
C VAL A 45 -15.14 -17.37 -46.85
N PRO A 46 -15.08 -16.97 -48.15
CA PRO A 46 -14.03 -16.96 -49.19
C PRO A 46 -13.71 -15.53 -49.73
N SER A 47 -12.67 -15.46 -50.55
CA SER A 47 -12.26 -14.31 -51.38
C SER A 47 -13.03 -14.24 -52.71
N ILE A 48 -13.49 -13.05 -53.10
CA ILE A 48 -14.04 -12.78 -54.45
C ILE A 48 -13.51 -11.44 -55.00
N MET A 49 -12.75 -11.58 -56.10
CA MET A 49 -12.60 -10.76 -57.30
C MET A 49 -12.32 -9.24 -57.28
N THR A 50 -11.20 -8.95 -57.92
CA THR A 50 -10.67 -7.70 -58.49
C THR A 50 -11.63 -7.00 -59.46
N ARG A 51 -11.74 -5.67 -59.38
CA ARG A 51 -11.94 -4.77 -60.53
C ARG A 51 -11.25 -3.43 -60.31
N ALA A 52 -10.37 -3.08 -61.23
CA ALA A 52 -9.74 -1.78 -61.35
C ALA A 52 -10.73 -0.77 -61.97
N MET A 53 -10.71 0.49 -61.49
CA MET A 53 -10.40 1.68 -62.28
C MET A 53 -10.89 2.99 -61.61
N THR A 54 -10.06 4.00 -61.80
CA THR A 54 -10.35 5.46 -61.88
C THR A 54 -10.22 6.31 -60.61
N ARG A 55 -9.13 7.11 -60.68
CA ARG A 55 -8.80 8.38 -60.02
C ARG A 55 -9.95 9.09 -59.28
N ALA A 56 -9.75 9.26 -57.97
CA ALA A 56 -10.07 10.48 -57.26
C ALA A 56 -8.93 10.75 -56.27
N ILE A 57 -8.14 11.81 -56.51
CA ILE A 57 -7.19 12.33 -55.52
C ILE A 57 -8.06 13.01 -54.46
N ALA A 58 -8.49 12.24 -53.46
CA ALA A 58 -9.07 12.76 -52.24
C ALA A 58 -7.90 12.94 -51.25
N LEU A 59 -7.47 14.18 -51.06
CA LEU A 59 -6.58 14.57 -49.97
C LEU A 59 -7.30 14.23 -48.65
N THR A 60 -7.10 13.03 -48.14
CA THR A 60 -7.57 12.63 -46.82
C THR A 60 -6.53 13.16 -45.84
N LEU A 61 -6.79 14.37 -45.33
CA LEU A 61 -6.27 14.80 -44.04
C LEU A 61 -6.80 13.80 -43.01
N ILE A 62 -6.07 12.71 -42.80
CA ILE A 62 -6.25 11.86 -41.64
C ILE A 62 -5.76 12.72 -40.48
N ALA A 63 -6.66 13.50 -39.90
CA ALA A 63 -6.48 14.02 -38.57
C ALA A 63 -6.40 12.79 -37.65
N THR A 64 -5.18 12.31 -37.42
CA THR A 64 -4.87 11.44 -36.31
C THR A 64 -5.23 12.21 -35.05
N TRP A 65 -6.48 12.06 -34.60
CA TRP A 65 -6.87 12.37 -33.24
C TRP A 65 -5.99 11.50 -32.35
N HIS A 66 -4.89 12.08 -31.87
CA HIS A 66 -4.05 11.44 -30.88
C HIS A 66 -4.92 11.20 -29.65
N THR A 67 -5.00 9.95 -29.21
CA THR A 67 -5.50 9.57 -27.90
C THR A 67 -4.52 10.06 -26.83
N ALA A 68 -4.40 11.38 -26.66
CA ALA A 68 -3.44 12.01 -25.76
C ALA A 68 -3.80 11.81 -24.28
N GLY A 69 -5.09 11.67 -23.96
CA GLY A 69 -5.56 11.58 -22.56
C GLY A 69 -5.28 10.27 -21.83
N ALA A 70 -4.98 9.17 -22.54
CA ALA A 70 -4.69 7.89 -21.88
C ALA A 70 -3.29 7.88 -21.25
N SER A 71 -2.29 8.40 -21.95
CA SER A 71 -0.91 8.49 -21.43
C SER A 71 -0.81 9.47 -20.26
N GLU A 72 -1.47 10.63 -20.37
CA GLU A 72 -1.44 11.68 -19.36
C GLU A 72 -1.99 11.21 -18.00
N ASN A 73 -3.07 10.43 -18.01
CA ASN A 73 -3.63 9.86 -16.79
C ASN A 73 -2.66 8.86 -16.13
N LEU A 74 -2.06 7.95 -16.90
CA LEU A 74 -1.10 6.98 -16.37
C LEU A 74 0.10 7.68 -15.73
N ASP A 75 0.63 8.71 -16.39
CA ASP A 75 1.74 9.51 -15.88
C ASP A 75 1.36 10.26 -14.59
N ALA A 76 0.14 10.81 -14.52
CA ALA A 76 -0.37 11.46 -13.31
C ALA A 76 -0.49 10.49 -12.13
N GLY A 77 -1.06 9.31 -12.35
CA GLY A 77 -1.18 8.28 -11.31
C GLY A 77 0.18 7.76 -10.83
N LYS A 78 1.12 7.59 -11.75
CA LYS A 78 2.52 7.24 -11.44
C LYS A 78 3.19 8.31 -10.59
N ALA A 79 3.05 9.59 -10.96
CA ALA A 79 3.68 10.70 -10.25
C ALA A 79 3.21 10.81 -8.77
N VAL A 80 1.93 10.50 -8.50
CA VAL A 80 1.39 10.45 -7.13
C VAL A 80 2.13 9.42 -6.27
N VAL A 81 2.37 8.22 -6.81
CA VAL A 81 3.07 7.14 -6.11
C VAL A 81 4.56 7.45 -5.96
N GLU A 82 5.20 7.98 -7.00
CA GLU A 82 6.62 8.36 -6.94
C GLU A 82 6.88 9.48 -5.94
N LYS A 83 5.93 10.43 -5.80
CA LYS A 83 5.98 11.46 -4.74
C LYS A 83 5.96 10.84 -3.35
N LEU A 84 5.05 9.89 -3.10
CA LEU A 84 5.01 9.16 -1.84
C LEU A 84 6.34 8.44 -1.56
N HIS A 85 6.86 7.69 -2.55
CA HIS A 85 8.13 6.96 -2.43
C HIS A 85 9.32 7.87 -2.15
N ALA A 86 9.41 9.02 -2.82
CA ALA A 86 10.47 9.99 -2.57
C ALA A 86 10.44 10.50 -1.12
N THR A 87 9.25 10.80 -0.58
CA THR A 87 9.12 11.20 0.82
C THR A 87 9.46 10.07 1.79
N LEU A 88 9.10 8.83 1.48
CA LEU A 88 9.49 7.68 2.31
C LEU A 88 11.01 7.50 2.37
N LEU A 89 11.70 7.59 1.22
CA LEU A 89 13.16 7.53 1.18
C LEU A 89 13.81 8.70 1.95
N GLN A 90 13.26 9.91 1.83
CA GLN A 90 13.72 11.06 2.60
C GLN A 90 13.60 10.81 4.11
N VAL A 91 12.44 10.29 4.54
CA VAL A 91 12.14 9.99 5.93
C VAL A 91 13.04 8.90 6.49
N MET A 92 13.28 7.83 5.73
CA MET A 92 14.21 6.75 6.08
C MET A 92 15.65 7.25 6.20
N THR A 93 16.11 8.04 5.23
CA THR A 93 17.49 8.56 5.20
C THR A 93 17.77 9.51 6.36
N ASN A 94 16.75 10.25 6.82
CA ASN A 94 16.85 11.20 7.92
C ASN A 94 16.22 10.66 9.22
N ALA A 95 15.99 9.34 9.33
CA ALA A 95 15.12 8.82 10.38
C ALA A 95 15.64 9.09 11.79
N GLN A 96 16.96 9.02 11.99
CA GLN A 96 17.61 9.29 13.28
C GLN A 96 17.54 10.77 13.68
N THR A 97 17.66 11.69 12.72
CA THR A 97 17.61 13.13 13.00
C THR A 97 16.18 13.61 13.19
N LEU A 98 15.22 13.03 12.48
CA LEU A 98 13.80 13.38 12.58
C LEU A 98 13.14 12.81 13.85
N GLY A 99 13.59 11.64 14.33
CA GLY A 99 12.86 10.88 15.34
C GLY A 99 11.44 10.51 14.87
N PHE A 100 10.65 9.83 15.71
CA PHE A 100 9.29 9.44 15.32
C PHE A 100 8.42 10.65 14.96
N GLY A 101 8.38 11.67 15.83
CA GLY A 101 7.56 12.87 15.63
C GLY A 101 7.91 13.65 14.36
N GLY A 102 9.19 13.82 14.04
CA GLY A 102 9.61 14.50 12.80
C GLY A 102 9.27 13.71 11.55
N ARG A 103 9.35 12.36 11.61
CA ARG A 103 8.92 11.50 10.51
C ARG A 103 7.40 11.60 10.28
N VAL A 104 6.60 11.57 11.36
CA VAL A 104 5.14 11.79 11.27
C VAL A 104 4.83 13.15 10.64
N ALA A 105 5.46 14.22 11.13
CA ALA A 105 5.24 15.58 10.61
C ALA A 105 5.65 15.74 9.14
N THR A 106 6.63 14.96 8.67
CA THR A 106 7.06 14.96 7.26
C THR A 106 6.09 14.16 6.38
N LEU A 107 5.56 13.04 6.88
CA LEU A 107 4.69 12.14 6.11
C LEU A 107 3.24 12.61 6.03
N ASP A 108 2.70 13.19 7.11
CA ASP A 108 1.28 13.58 7.21
C ASP A 108 0.75 14.42 6.03
N PRO A 109 1.42 15.51 5.58
CA PRO A 109 0.94 16.29 4.44
C PRO A 109 0.98 15.51 3.12
N VAL A 110 2.02 14.69 2.90
CA VAL A 110 2.18 13.91 1.66
C VAL A 110 1.16 12.79 1.59
N LEU A 111 0.89 12.10 2.70
CA LEU A 111 -0.16 11.11 2.77
C LEU A 111 -1.54 11.74 2.54
N SER A 112 -1.80 12.91 3.13
CA SER A 112 -3.07 13.64 2.92
C SER A 112 -3.28 14.09 1.48
N GLU A 113 -2.20 14.39 0.76
CA GLU A 113 -2.25 14.77 -0.66
C GLU A 113 -2.43 13.56 -1.58
N THR A 114 -1.72 12.46 -1.29
CA THR A 114 -1.64 11.29 -2.17
C THR A 114 -2.74 10.26 -1.93
N PHE A 115 -3.34 10.20 -0.75
CA PHE A 115 -4.44 9.27 -0.42
C PHE A 115 -5.79 9.97 -0.36
N ASP A 116 -6.84 9.26 -0.82
CA ASP A 116 -8.22 9.67 -0.58
C ASP A 116 -8.74 9.03 0.71
N PHE A 117 -8.37 9.61 1.85
CA PHE A 117 -8.78 9.13 3.16
C PHE A 117 -10.30 9.15 3.38
N SER A 118 -11.04 10.03 2.68
CA SER A 118 -12.50 10.06 2.73
C SER A 118 -13.09 8.80 2.09
N THR A 119 -12.65 8.46 0.88
CA THR A 119 -13.07 7.25 0.18
C THR A 119 -12.63 6.00 0.93
N ILE A 120 -11.39 5.94 1.41
CA ILE A 120 -10.89 4.80 2.19
C ILE A 120 -11.74 4.60 3.45
N SER A 121 -11.98 5.67 4.22
CA SER A 121 -12.76 5.63 5.45
C SER A 121 -14.16 5.07 5.26
N ARG A 122 -14.83 5.50 4.18
CA ARG A 122 -16.14 4.98 3.79
C ARG A 122 -16.10 3.50 3.43
N ILE A 123 -15.04 3.03 2.77
CA ILE A 123 -14.91 1.61 2.39
C ILE A 123 -14.64 0.73 3.62
N VAL A 124 -13.71 1.12 4.49
CA VAL A 124 -13.32 0.31 5.67
C VAL A 124 -14.41 0.25 6.73
N THR A 125 -15.24 1.28 6.86
CA THR A 125 -16.43 1.26 7.74
C THR A 125 -17.65 0.60 7.09
N GLY A 126 -17.60 0.38 5.77
CA GLY A 126 -18.59 -0.37 5.01
C GLY A 126 -20.02 0.14 5.21
N ARG A 127 -20.94 -0.78 5.53
CA ARG A 127 -22.37 -0.45 5.69
C ARG A 127 -22.65 0.52 6.85
N HIS A 128 -21.75 0.57 7.84
CA HIS A 128 -21.94 1.42 9.03
C HIS A 128 -21.72 2.90 8.71
N TRP A 129 -21.00 3.24 7.64
CA TRP A 129 -20.77 4.63 7.24
C TRP A 129 -22.05 5.48 7.17
N LYS A 130 -23.12 4.90 6.59
CA LYS A 130 -24.39 5.61 6.39
C LYS A 130 -25.11 5.96 7.69
N SER A 131 -24.90 5.19 8.77
CA SER A 131 -25.50 5.46 10.08
C SER A 131 -24.70 6.44 10.94
N LEU A 132 -23.47 6.76 10.56
CA LEU A 132 -22.64 7.73 11.30
C LEU A 132 -23.12 9.16 11.06
N ALA A 133 -23.10 9.96 12.12
CA ALA A 133 -23.27 11.40 12.03
C ALA A 133 -22.10 12.02 11.23
N GLU A 134 -22.31 13.19 10.63
CA GLU A 134 -21.27 13.90 9.88
C GLU A 134 -20.02 14.15 10.73
N LYS A 135 -20.20 14.56 11.99
CA LYS A 135 -19.10 14.74 12.95
C LYS A 135 -18.28 13.46 13.14
N GLN A 136 -18.94 12.31 13.30
CA GLN A 136 -18.27 11.01 13.46
C GLN A 136 -17.51 10.59 12.20
N ARG A 137 -18.07 10.86 11.02
CA ARG A 137 -17.40 10.61 9.74
C ARG A 137 -16.11 11.43 9.63
N ASN A 138 -16.20 12.73 9.90
CA ASN A 138 -15.05 13.65 9.83
C ASN A 138 -13.98 13.26 10.85
N GLU A 139 -14.38 12.97 12.10
CA GLU A 139 -13.48 12.51 13.15
C GLU A 139 -12.72 11.25 12.74
N PHE A 140 -13.42 10.26 12.18
CA PHE A 140 -12.77 9.02 11.76
C PHE A 140 -11.84 9.21 10.57
N VAL A 141 -12.19 10.05 9.58
CA VAL A 141 -11.26 10.40 8.49
C VAL A 141 -9.97 10.99 9.06
N THR A 142 -10.08 11.93 10.01
CA THR A 142 -8.92 12.54 10.66
C THR A 142 -8.09 11.53 11.46
N VAL A 143 -8.73 10.70 12.29
CA VAL A 143 -8.04 9.69 13.10
C VAL A 143 -7.36 8.64 12.21
N PHE A 144 -8.03 8.23 11.13
CA PHE A 144 -7.49 7.26 10.18
C PHE A 144 -6.28 7.80 9.40
N ALA A 145 -6.30 9.08 9.00
CA ALA A 145 -5.15 9.73 8.39
C ALA A 145 -3.95 9.79 9.36
N ARG A 146 -4.19 10.22 10.62
CA ARG A 146 -3.15 10.25 11.67
C ARG A 146 -2.57 8.87 11.96
N LEU A 147 -3.41 7.84 12.05
CA LEU A 147 -2.97 6.45 12.21
C LEU A 147 -2.09 6.01 11.05
N SER A 148 -2.44 6.40 9.83
CA SER A 148 -1.66 6.08 8.63
C SER A 148 -0.27 6.76 8.71
N ALA A 149 -0.20 8.05 9.04
CA ALA A 149 1.07 8.74 9.23
C ALA A 149 1.95 8.10 10.31
N ALA A 150 1.37 7.76 11.46
CA ALA A 150 2.07 7.05 12.54
C ALA A 150 2.59 5.66 12.09
N THR A 151 1.75 4.90 11.39
CA THR A 151 2.12 3.55 10.90
C THR A 151 3.26 3.63 9.90
N TYR A 152 3.21 4.57 8.95
CA TYR A 152 4.31 4.76 7.98
C TYR A 152 5.58 5.26 8.68
N ALA A 153 5.50 6.21 9.61
CA ALA A 153 6.65 6.68 10.37
C ALA A 153 7.32 5.58 11.22
N SER A 154 6.53 4.61 11.69
CA SER A 154 7.02 3.43 12.41
C SER A 154 7.62 2.38 11.48
N ASN A 155 7.09 2.19 10.28
CA ASN A 155 7.56 1.17 9.34
C ASN A 155 8.79 1.61 8.51
N PHE A 156 8.97 2.91 8.33
CA PHE A 156 10.03 3.52 7.53
C PHE A 156 10.97 4.34 8.41
N ASP A 157 11.55 3.69 9.42
CA ASP A 157 12.32 4.27 10.53
C ASP A 157 13.84 4.18 10.39
N GLY A 158 14.33 3.71 9.24
CA GLY A 158 15.74 3.60 8.96
C GLY A 158 16.01 3.35 7.48
N PHE A 159 17.26 3.57 7.07
CA PHE A 159 17.73 3.36 5.72
C PHE A 159 18.96 2.47 5.73
N SER A 160 18.89 1.36 5.01
CA SER A 160 20.00 0.40 4.84
C SER A 160 20.40 0.23 3.37
N GLY A 161 19.79 0.96 2.44
CA GLY A 161 20.03 0.88 1.00
C GLY A 161 18.79 0.51 0.19
N GLU A 162 17.60 0.71 0.75
CA GLU A 162 16.35 0.41 0.09
C GLU A 162 16.10 1.33 -1.12
N SER A 163 15.45 0.80 -2.15
CA SER A 163 14.99 1.59 -3.29
C SER A 163 13.57 1.22 -3.67
N PHE A 164 12.87 2.13 -4.33
CA PHE A 164 11.57 1.83 -4.93
C PHE A 164 11.70 1.72 -6.45
N GLU A 165 10.98 0.76 -7.02
CA GLU A 165 10.92 0.53 -8.47
C GLU A 165 9.47 0.51 -8.95
N THR A 166 9.16 1.33 -9.95
CA THR A 166 7.88 1.25 -10.67
C THR A 166 7.99 0.16 -11.74
N LEU A 167 7.21 -0.91 -11.58
CA LEU A 167 7.23 -2.09 -12.45
C LEU A 167 6.27 -1.95 -13.64
N ALA A 168 5.07 -1.41 -13.40
CA ALA A 168 4.06 -1.19 -14.42
C ALA A 168 3.03 -0.15 -13.98
N VAL A 169 2.38 0.49 -14.95
CA VAL A 169 1.25 1.40 -14.74
C VAL A 169 0.14 1.00 -15.70
N GLU A 170 -1.03 0.65 -15.16
CA GLU A 170 -2.12 0.07 -15.94
C GLU A 170 -3.43 0.79 -15.67
N GLU A 171 -4.20 1.08 -16.72
CA GLU A 171 -5.59 1.49 -16.56
C GLU A 171 -6.51 0.26 -16.43
N ARG A 172 -7.42 0.32 -15.46
CA ARG A 172 -8.40 -0.73 -15.15
C ARG A 172 -9.75 -0.11 -14.79
N ARG A 173 -10.65 0.00 -15.78
CA ARG A 173 -12.04 0.46 -15.58
C ARG A 173 -12.13 1.86 -14.95
N GLY A 174 -11.41 2.84 -15.50
CA GLY A 174 -11.36 4.21 -14.98
C GLY A 174 -10.60 4.35 -13.65
N ARG A 175 -9.71 3.40 -13.36
CA ARG A 175 -8.77 3.42 -12.23
C ARG A 175 -7.37 3.18 -12.74
N ILE A 176 -6.38 3.61 -11.98
CA ILE A 176 -4.97 3.33 -12.28
C ILE A 176 -4.43 2.35 -11.24
N LEU A 177 -3.76 1.31 -11.71
CA LEU A 177 -2.97 0.40 -10.91
C LEU A 177 -1.49 0.69 -11.17
N VAL A 178 -0.79 1.20 -10.16
CA VAL A 178 0.67 1.38 -10.21
C VAL A 178 1.31 0.22 -9.47
N LYS A 179 1.98 -0.66 -10.20
CA LYS A 179 2.68 -1.83 -9.65
C LYS A 179 4.11 -1.44 -9.30
N THR A 180 4.52 -1.67 -8.06
CA THR A 180 5.86 -1.29 -7.61
C THR A 180 6.49 -2.37 -6.74
N ALA A 181 7.77 -2.23 -6.44
CA ALA A 181 8.44 -2.98 -5.39
C ALA A 181 9.34 -2.06 -4.57
N ILE A 182 9.47 -2.36 -3.28
CA ILE A 182 10.61 -1.91 -2.48
C ILE A 182 11.66 -3.02 -2.52
N VAL A 183 12.89 -2.65 -2.90
CA VAL A 183 14.05 -3.53 -2.97
C VAL A 183 14.94 -3.22 -1.79
N LYS A 184 15.23 -4.20 -0.94
CA LYS A 184 16.16 -4.07 0.19
C LYS A 184 17.61 -4.21 -0.28
N ALA A 185 18.55 -3.84 0.58
CA ALA A 185 19.99 -3.90 0.28
C ALA A 185 20.51 -5.33 0.01
N ASP A 186 19.87 -6.35 0.56
CA ASP A 186 20.16 -7.77 0.31
C ASP A 186 19.51 -8.31 -0.97
N GLY A 187 18.75 -7.48 -1.69
CA GLY A 187 18.03 -7.82 -2.91
C GLY A 187 16.64 -8.41 -2.68
N GLU A 188 16.19 -8.60 -1.43
CA GLU A 188 14.82 -8.99 -1.13
C GLU A 188 13.83 -7.95 -1.67
N ARG A 189 12.74 -8.41 -2.28
CA ARG A 189 11.70 -7.56 -2.86
C ARG A 189 10.38 -7.78 -2.17
N VAL A 190 9.73 -6.69 -1.79
CA VAL A 190 8.33 -6.66 -1.33
C VAL A 190 7.54 -5.89 -2.36
N THR A 191 6.49 -6.53 -2.90
CA THR A 191 5.65 -5.90 -3.92
C THR A 191 4.63 -4.96 -3.28
N LEU A 192 4.45 -3.79 -3.88
CA LEU A 192 3.54 -2.74 -3.41
C LEU A 192 2.73 -2.22 -4.59
N ASP A 193 1.51 -2.73 -4.73
CA ASP A 193 0.58 -2.33 -5.79
C ASP A 193 -0.38 -1.25 -5.25
N TYR A 194 -0.45 -0.11 -5.93
CA TYR A 194 -1.31 1.02 -5.55
C TYR A 194 -2.50 1.13 -6.49
N LEU A 195 -3.71 1.14 -5.95
CA LEU A 195 -4.92 1.43 -6.70
C LEU A 195 -5.32 2.88 -6.49
N LEU A 196 -5.36 3.65 -7.57
CA LEU A 196 -5.76 5.05 -7.58
C LEU A 196 -7.11 5.24 -8.25
N VAL A 197 -7.86 6.21 -7.75
CA VAL A 197 -9.11 6.69 -8.35
C VAL A 197 -8.97 8.17 -8.64
N ASP A 198 -9.64 8.62 -9.69
CA ASP A 198 -9.81 10.04 -9.97
C ASP A 198 -10.94 10.60 -9.11
N THR A 199 -10.64 11.67 -8.37
CA THR A 199 -11.63 12.47 -7.65
C THR A 199 -11.48 13.91 -8.13
N GLU A 200 -12.38 14.35 -9.02
CA GLU A 200 -12.41 15.72 -9.56
C GLU A 200 -11.13 16.12 -10.31
N GLY A 201 -10.56 15.20 -11.10
CA GLY A 201 -9.31 15.44 -11.85
C GLY A 201 -8.04 15.24 -11.02
N LEU A 202 -8.15 14.74 -9.78
CA LEU A 202 -7.03 14.42 -8.92
C LEU A 202 -6.97 12.91 -8.65
N TRP A 203 -5.92 12.26 -9.16
CA TRP A 203 -5.62 10.87 -8.87
C TRP A 203 -5.16 10.71 -7.41
N ARG A 204 -5.82 9.82 -6.66
CA ARG A 204 -5.46 9.53 -5.27
C ARG A 204 -5.53 8.05 -4.97
N ILE A 205 -4.61 7.58 -4.12
CA ILE A 205 -4.51 6.20 -3.66
C ILE A 205 -5.71 5.88 -2.76
N VAL A 206 -6.37 4.76 -3.04
CA VAL A 206 -7.47 4.21 -2.23
C VAL A 206 -7.19 2.80 -1.72
N ASN A 207 -6.13 2.15 -2.19
CA ASN A 207 -5.71 0.84 -1.70
C ASN A 207 -4.21 0.66 -1.92
N VAL A 208 -3.57 0.00 -0.96
CA VAL A 208 -2.22 -0.53 -1.07
C VAL A 208 -2.31 -2.04 -0.92
N ILE A 209 -1.68 -2.76 -1.83
CA ILE A 209 -1.66 -4.22 -1.85
C ILE A 209 -0.19 -4.63 -1.70
N ALA A 210 0.17 -5.10 -0.51
CA ALA A 210 1.51 -5.54 -0.19
C ALA A 210 1.59 -7.07 -0.28
N ASP A 211 2.46 -7.61 -1.12
CA ASP A 211 2.59 -9.06 -1.36
C ASP A 211 1.25 -9.77 -1.58
N GLY A 212 0.39 -9.14 -2.39
CA GLY A 212 -0.95 -9.64 -2.72
C GLY A 212 -2.01 -9.42 -1.63
N VAL A 213 -1.65 -8.89 -0.46
CA VAL A 213 -2.57 -8.62 0.63
C VAL A 213 -3.04 -7.16 0.58
N SER A 214 -4.35 -6.96 0.38
CA SER A 214 -4.96 -5.64 0.36
C SER A 214 -5.15 -5.09 1.78
N ASP A 215 -4.47 -3.99 2.07
CA ASP A 215 -4.59 -3.26 3.32
C ASP A 215 -6.03 -2.77 3.57
N LEU A 216 -6.68 -2.25 2.52
CA LEU A 216 -8.07 -1.82 2.58
C LEU A 216 -9.02 -2.96 2.98
N SER A 217 -8.81 -4.15 2.44
CA SER A 217 -9.65 -5.32 2.70
C SER A 217 -9.46 -5.84 4.11
N LEU A 218 -8.21 -5.89 4.59
CA LEU A 218 -7.87 -6.29 5.95
C LEU A 218 -8.50 -5.36 6.98
N LYS A 219 -8.27 -4.05 6.84
CA LYS A 219 -8.85 -3.03 7.72
C LYS A 219 -10.37 -3.08 7.72
N ARG A 220 -11.00 -3.26 6.55
CA ARG A 220 -12.45 -3.41 6.45
C ARG A 220 -12.95 -4.61 7.24
N ALA A 221 -12.30 -5.77 7.13
CA ALA A 221 -12.68 -6.96 7.88
C ALA A 221 -12.58 -6.72 9.40
N GLU A 222 -11.46 -6.14 9.84
CA GLU A 222 -11.21 -5.82 11.25
C GLU A 222 -12.23 -4.81 11.80
N TYR A 223 -12.39 -3.67 11.14
CA TYR A 223 -13.21 -2.57 11.64
C TYR A 223 -14.69 -2.93 11.65
N MET A 224 -15.17 -3.70 10.67
CA MET A 224 -16.54 -4.21 10.66
C MET A 224 -16.83 -5.10 11.87
N VAL A 225 -15.86 -5.88 12.35
CA VAL A 225 -16.00 -6.70 13.56
C VAL A 225 -16.03 -5.83 14.80
N VAL A 226 -15.11 -4.86 14.91
CA VAL A 226 -15.07 -3.94 16.06
C VAL A 226 -16.35 -3.11 16.17
N ILE A 227 -16.81 -2.50 15.07
CA ILE A 227 -18.03 -1.69 15.06
C ILE A 227 -19.24 -2.55 15.43
N LYS A 228 -19.33 -3.77 14.90
CA LYS A 228 -20.44 -4.68 15.21
C LYS A 228 -20.49 -5.07 16.70
N ASN A 229 -19.33 -5.34 17.30
CA ASN A 229 -19.27 -5.89 18.65
C ASN A 229 -19.20 -4.82 19.74
N ASN A 230 -18.57 -3.68 19.45
CA ASN A 230 -18.21 -2.67 20.46
C ASN A 230 -18.69 -1.26 20.09
N GLY A 231 -19.30 -1.07 18.92
CA GLY A 231 -19.72 0.25 18.45
C GLY A 231 -18.60 1.04 17.79
N PHE A 232 -18.98 2.14 17.14
CA PHE A 232 -18.05 2.98 16.37
C PHE A 232 -17.07 3.75 17.25
N ASP A 233 -17.52 4.28 18.38
CA ASP A 233 -16.66 5.07 19.26
C ASP A 233 -15.53 4.18 19.84
N SER A 234 -15.78 2.89 20.04
CA SER A 234 -14.74 1.93 20.44
C SER A 234 -13.68 1.74 19.35
N LEU A 235 -14.06 1.75 18.07
CA LEU A 235 -13.08 1.73 16.97
C LEU A 235 -12.20 2.97 17.04
N VAL A 236 -12.79 4.17 17.15
CA VAL A 236 -12.04 5.43 17.23
C VAL A 236 -11.08 5.44 18.43
N SER A 237 -11.53 4.99 19.61
CA SER A 237 -10.67 4.85 20.79
C SER A 237 -9.47 3.94 20.50
N LYS A 238 -9.70 2.73 19.97
CA LYS A 238 -8.62 1.79 19.66
C LYS A 238 -7.61 2.35 18.65
N LEU A 239 -8.07 3.13 17.67
CA LEU A 239 -7.15 3.75 16.72
C LEU A 239 -6.31 4.85 17.37
N ASN A 240 -6.88 5.63 18.29
CA ASN A 240 -6.13 6.63 19.07
C ASN A 240 -5.12 5.97 20.02
N ASP A 241 -5.49 4.88 20.69
CA ASP A 241 -4.59 4.11 21.55
C ASP A 241 -3.40 3.60 20.72
N LYS A 242 -3.67 3.03 19.54
CA LYS A 242 -2.61 2.56 18.63
C LYS A 242 -1.69 3.69 18.12
N ILE A 243 -2.22 4.90 17.92
CA ILE A 243 -1.40 6.07 17.58
C ILE A 243 -0.45 6.41 18.73
N ALA A 244 -0.93 6.38 19.97
CA ALA A 244 -0.10 6.63 21.15
C ALA A 244 0.99 5.57 21.31
N ASP A 245 0.65 4.29 21.12
CA ASP A 245 1.59 3.17 21.19
C ASP A 245 2.77 3.33 20.21
N TYR A 246 2.52 3.85 19.00
CA TYR A 246 3.59 4.12 18.03
C TYR A 246 4.55 5.23 18.50
N GLY A 247 4.04 6.24 19.23
CA GLY A 247 4.88 7.28 19.81
C GLY A 247 5.75 6.75 20.94
N GLU A 248 5.16 5.95 21.84
CA GLU A 248 5.85 5.43 23.03
C GLU A 248 6.85 4.32 22.71
N ALA A 249 6.61 3.49 21.69
CA ALA A 249 7.48 2.35 21.36
C ALA A 249 8.76 2.74 20.61
N VAL A 250 8.86 3.98 20.11
CA VAL A 250 9.95 4.45 19.23
C VAL A 250 10.82 5.53 19.90
N GLU A 251 10.39 6.07 21.05
CA GLU A 251 11.22 6.91 21.94
C GLU A 251 12.14 6.07 22.84
#